data_AF-A0A640UKR5-F1
#
_entry.id   AF-A0A640UKR5-F1
#
_cell.length_a   1.000
_cell.length_b   1.000
_cell.length_c   1.000
_cell.angle_alpha   90.00
_cell.angle_beta   90.00
_cell.angle_gamma   90.00
#
_symmetry.space_group_name_H-M   'P 1'
#
loop_
_entity.id
_entity.type
_entity.pdbx_description
1 polymer ?
#
loop_
_entity_poly.entity_id
_entity_poly.type
_entity_poly.pdbx_seq_one_letter_code
_entity_poly.pdbx_strand_id
1 'polypeptide(L)'
;MAAFLVADGGSGAGGPRPLTTDEAGRLAITRFRNYQAQGRAVTITVPGTAGGLTVTGSVDYRRKAGYGVVHGTGRDRSSDGLIQWTPTSVHVRPMTDTPAHAPASPPRSGWYDRPLLSSGSALDTSLSIALGLGGDRPDNAELLPQNGAAWWAREQVDGRWVDVMTGPSSPDRSGTAGNVRYWIGSDGTMYRVRVSVGSQPEPVVMDFDTHKYVPVKPVPGTAPTR
;
A
#
# COMPACT_ATOMS: atom_id res chain seq x y z
N MET A 1 -25.03 36.91 36.67
CA MET A 1 -24.27 37.24 35.44
C MET A 1 -22.85 36.70 35.62
N ALA A 2 -22.22 35.94 34.74
CA ALA A 2 -22.59 35.29 33.49
C ALA A 2 -21.75 34.00 33.42
N ALA A 3 -22.34 32.92 32.91
CA ALA A 3 -21.63 31.68 32.62
C ALA A 3 -20.82 31.86 31.32
N PHE A 4 -19.54 31.50 31.36
CA PHE A 4 -18.74 31.28 30.15
C PHE A 4 -18.60 29.78 29.95
N LEU A 5 -19.43 29.25 29.04
CA LEU A 5 -19.19 27.98 28.37
C LEU A 5 -18.06 28.20 27.36
N VAL A 6 -16.89 27.62 27.63
CA VAL A 6 -15.86 27.42 26.60
C VAL A 6 -16.24 26.13 25.88
N ALA A 7 -16.89 26.28 24.73
CA ALA A 7 -16.92 25.26 23.69
C ALA A 7 -15.78 25.59 22.74
N ASP A 8 -14.75 24.74 22.66
CA ASP A 8 -13.93 24.70 21.45
C ASP A 8 -13.14 23.41 21.31
N GLY A 9 -13.03 22.93 20.08
CA GLY A 9 -12.14 21.83 19.69
C GLY A 9 -12.80 20.48 19.43
N GLY A 10 -13.96 20.45 18.77
CA GLY A 10 -14.48 19.21 18.19
C GLY A 10 -13.52 18.66 17.14
N SER A 11 -12.71 17.68 17.52
CA SER A 11 -12.06 16.76 16.58
C SER A 11 -13.14 16.21 15.66
N GLY A 12 -13.15 16.62 14.40
CA GLY A 12 -14.23 16.33 13.46
C GLY A 12 -14.45 14.83 13.32
N ALA A 13 -15.42 14.30 14.08
CA ALA A 13 -15.98 12.98 13.93
C ALA A 13 -16.81 12.98 12.64
N GLY A 14 -16.12 12.91 11.51
CA GLY A 14 -16.73 12.75 10.20
C GLY A 14 -17.12 11.30 9.98
N GLY A 15 -18.37 11.06 9.61
CA GLY A 15 -18.77 9.85 8.89
C GLY A 15 -18.55 10.01 7.39
N PRO A 16 -18.82 8.98 6.58
CA PRO A 16 -18.68 9.06 5.13
C PRO A 16 -19.54 10.21 4.57
N ARG A 17 -18.92 11.09 3.80
CA ARG A 17 -19.61 12.13 3.01
C ARG A 17 -19.10 12.17 1.58
N PRO A 18 -19.88 12.71 0.63
CA PRO A 18 -19.41 12.95 -0.73
C PRO A 18 -18.11 13.75 -0.77
N LEU A 19 -17.26 13.43 -1.74
CA LEU A 19 -16.06 14.19 -2.03
C LEU A 19 -16.44 15.55 -2.63
N THR A 20 -15.74 16.59 -2.19
CA THR A 20 -15.69 17.87 -2.92
C THR A 20 -14.87 17.72 -4.20
N THR A 21 -14.97 18.68 -5.13
CA THR A 21 -14.17 18.69 -6.36
C THR A 21 -12.66 18.62 -6.07
N ASP A 22 -12.19 19.37 -5.08
CA ASP A 22 -10.77 19.38 -4.71
C ASP A 22 -10.32 18.04 -4.12
N GLU A 23 -11.17 17.40 -3.30
CA GLU A 23 -10.88 16.08 -2.73
C GLU A 23 -10.85 14.99 -3.80
N ALA A 24 -11.81 15.02 -4.73
CA ALA A 24 -11.83 14.13 -5.88
C ALA A 24 -10.59 14.33 -6.76
N GLY A 25 -10.18 15.58 -6.99
CA GLY A 25 -8.93 15.91 -7.70
C GLY A 25 -7.69 15.35 -7.01
N ARG A 26 -7.59 15.47 -5.68
CA ARG A 26 -6.46 14.89 -4.91
C ARG A 26 -6.44 13.38 -4.97
N LEU A 27 -7.59 12.73 -4.81
CA LEU A 27 -7.71 11.28 -4.93
C LEU A 27 -7.33 10.81 -6.34
N ALA A 28 -7.75 11.55 -7.38
CA ALA A 28 -7.50 11.20 -8.77
C ALA A 28 -6.02 11.15 -9.16
N ILE A 29 -5.21 12.05 -8.59
CA ILE A 29 -3.78 12.12 -8.92
C ILE A 29 -2.91 11.25 -8.01
N THR A 30 -3.45 10.63 -6.97
CA THR A 30 -2.63 10.00 -5.92
C THR A 30 -1.78 8.83 -6.43
N ARG A 31 -2.37 7.96 -7.26
CA ARG A 31 -1.65 6.84 -7.90
C ARG A 31 -0.67 7.35 -8.96
N PHE A 32 -1.01 8.44 -9.63
CA PHE A 32 -0.13 9.06 -10.60
C PHE A 32 1.12 9.68 -9.95
N ARG A 33 0.98 10.30 -8.77
CA ARG A 33 2.10 10.82 -7.99
C ARG A 33 3.10 9.73 -7.60
N ASN A 34 2.62 8.55 -7.20
CA ASN A 34 3.48 7.38 -6.98
C ASN A 34 4.29 7.02 -8.25
N TYR A 35 3.65 7.02 -9.42
CA TYR A 35 4.33 6.75 -10.69
C TYR A 35 5.34 7.83 -11.08
N GLN A 36 5.01 9.11 -10.86
CA GLN A 36 5.91 10.24 -11.11
C GLN A 36 7.14 10.21 -10.21
N ALA A 37 6.98 9.81 -8.95
CA ALA A 37 8.08 9.56 -8.01
C ALA A 37 8.99 8.39 -8.43
N GLN A 38 8.63 7.65 -9.48
CA GLN A 38 9.27 6.44 -10.02
C GLN A 38 9.18 5.24 -9.07
N GLY A 39 9.49 5.43 -7.80
CA GLY A 39 9.34 4.42 -6.77
C GLY A 39 9.28 5.02 -5.37
N ARG A 40 8.81 4.23 -4.41
CA ARG A 40 8.65 4.66 -3.01
C ARG A 40 9.00 3.54 -2.05
N ALA A 41 9.45 3.93 -0.86
CA ALA A 41 9.60 3.01 0.26
C ALA A 41 8.20 2.62 0.77
N VAL A 42 8.01 1.35 1.12
CA VAL A 42 6.75 0.80 1.60
C VAL A 42 6.96 -0.22 2.73
N THR A 43 6.12 -0.15 3.74
CA THR A 43 5.93 -1.20 4.75
C THR A 43 4.54 -1.79 4.57
N ILE A 44 4.45 -3.07 4.23
CA ILE A 44 3.21 -3.81 4.04
C ILE A 44 3.00 -4.74 5.23
N THR A 45 1.94 -4.52 5.99
CA THR A 45 1.56 -5.36 7.12
C THR A 45 0.37 -6.22 6.72
N VAL A 46 0.60 -7.52 6.61
CA VAL A 46 -0.40 -8.53 6.27
C VAL A 46 -0.75 -9.29 7.55
N PRO A 47 -1.96 -9.10 8.10
CA PRO A 47 -2.38 -9.84 9.29
C PRO A 47 -2.57 -11.32 8.97
N GLY A 48 -2.59 -12.13 10.02
CA GLY A 48 -2.98 -13.53 9.92
C GLY A 48 -3.33 -14.11 11.30
N THR A 49 -4.20 -15.10 11.31
CA THR A 49 -4.87 -15.60 12.53
C THR A 49 -3.93 -16.27 13.53
N ALA A 50 -2.73 -16.67 13.11
CA ALA A 50 -1.75 -17.34 13.96
C ALA A 50 -0.32 -16.82 13.79
N GLY A 51 -0.20 -15.65 13.19
CA GLY A 51 1.04 -15.09 12.66
C GLY A 51 0.72 -14.14 11.51
N GLY A 52 1.44 -13.03 11.43
CA GLY A 52 1.34 -12.05 10.36
C GLY A 52 2.69 -11.82 9.69
N LEU A 53 2.66 -11.25 8.50
CA LEU A 53 3.83 -10.91 7.70
C LEU A 53 3.99 -9.40 7.61
N THR A 54 5.23 -8.92 7.73
CA THR A 54 5.60 -7.54 7.44
C THR A 54 6.63 -7.53 6.32
N VAL A 55 6.34 -6.83 5.22
CA VAL A 55 7.30 -6.58 4.16
C VAL A 55 7.79 -5.14 4.26
N THR A 56 9.07 -4.93 4.50
CA THR A 56 9.70 -3.59 4.48
C THR A 56 10.61 -3.51 3.27
N GLY A 57 10.30 -2.62 2.33
CA GLY A 57 11.03 -2.55 1.07
C GLY A 57 10.66 -1.36 0.21
N SER A 58 10.93 -1.47 -1.08
CA SER A 58 10.68 -0.43 -2.07
C SER A 58 9.90 -0.99 -3.24
N VAL A 59 9.05 -0.14 -3.84
CA VAL A 59 8.33 -0.44 -5.09
C VAL A 59 8.78 0.54 -6.16
N ASP A 60 9.19 0.04 -7.31
CA ASP A 60 9.41 0.78 -8.56
C ASP A 60 8.14 0.66 -9.42
N TYR A 61 7.39 1.75 -9.50
CA TYR A 61 6.11 1.80 -10.20
C TYR A 61 6.24 1.85 -11.71
N ARG A 62 7.40 2.29 -12.23
CA ARG A 62 7.67 2.31 -13.67
C ARG A 62 8.03 0.92 -14.18
N ARG A 63 8.84 0.18 -13.43
CA ARG A 63 9.24 -1.19 -13.75
C ARG A 63 8.26 -2.24 -13.25
N LYS A 64 7.28 -1.85 -12.42
CA LYS A 64 6.35 -2.76 -11.75
C LYS A 64 7.06 -3.86 -10.97
N ALA A 65 8.06 -3.46 -10.19
CA ALA A 65 8.83 -4.39 -9.37
C ALA A 65 8.90 -3.89 -7.94
N GLY A 66 8.87 -4.80 -6.97
CA GLY A 66 9.16 -4.49 -5.59
C GLY A 66 10.26 -5.37 -5.04
N TYR A 67 11.00 -4.86 -4.06
CA TYR A 67 12.07 -5.58 -3.39
C TYR A 67 12.16 -5.16 -1.93
N GLY A 68 12.27 -6.13 -1.03
CA GLY A 68 12.25 -5.87 0.40
C GLY A 68 12.69 -7.05 1.23
N VAL A 69 12.56 -6.84 2.53
CA VAL A 69 12.68 -7.84 3.57
C VAL A 69 11.28 -8.26 3.98
N VAL A 70 11.05 -9.56 4.12
CA VAL A 70 9.86 -10.12 4.77
C VAL A 70 10.26 -10.62 6.16
N HIS A 71 9.44 -10.27 7.16
CA HIS A 71 9.51 -10.79 8.52
C HIS A 71 8.16 -11.39 8.88
N GLY A 72 8.17 -12.61 9.40
CA GLY A 72 7.00 -13.30 9.91
C GLY A 72 6.94 -13.28 11.44
N THR A 73 5.74 -13.40 11.96
CA THR A 73 5.47 -13.50 13.40
C THR A 73 4.67 -14.77 13.70
N GLY A 74 4.65 -15.22 14.96
CA GLY A 74 3.90 -16.42 15.34
C GLY A 74 4.36 -17.67 14.56
N ARG A 75 3.41 -18.34 13.89
CA ARG A 75 3.69 -19.50 13.04
C ARG A 75 4.42 -19.17 11.73
N ASP A 76 4.47 -17.90 11.35
CA ASP A 76 5.04 -17.46 10.07
C ASP A 76 6.51 -17.02 10.18
N ARG A 77 7.15 -17.12 11.36
CA ARG A 77 8.59 -16.77 11.53
C ARG A 77 9.54 -17.51 10.58
N SER A 78 9.14 -18.66 10.04
CA SER A 78 9.92 -19.37 9.02
C SER A 78 9.94 -18.65 7.67
N SER A 79 9.15 -17.59 7.49
CA SER A 79 9.06 -16.80 6.26
C SER A 79 10.12 -15.69 6.18
N ASP A 80 10.95 -15.53 7.21
CA ASP A 80 11.97 -14.48 7.27
C ASP A 80 12.95 -14.58 6.09
N GLY A 81 13.20 -13.45 5.44
CA GLY A 81 14.12 -13.40 4.32
C GLY A 81 13.97 -12.18 3.42
N LEU A 82 14.53 -12.29 2.22
CA LEU A 82 14.37 -11.29 1.16
C LEU A 82 13.26 -11.71 0.22
N ILE A 83 12.53 -10.72 -0.31
CA ILE A 83 11.47 -10.92 -1.28
C ILE A 83 11.62 -9.90 -2.42
N GLN A 84 11.56 -10.36 -3.65
CA GLN A 84 11.36 -9.53 -4.83
C GLN A 84 10.09 -9.99 -5.54
N TRP A 85 9.30 -9.06 -6.08
CA TRP A 85 8.09 -9.40 -6.80
C TRP A 85 7.88 -8.53 -8.03
N THR A 86 7.16 -9.09 -8.99
CA THR A 86 6.69 -8.45 -10.23
C THR A 86 5.19 -8.75 -10.38
N PRO A 87 4.50 -8.31 -11.45
CA PRO A 87 3.09 -8.65 -11.63
C PRO A 87 2.84 -10.16 -11.79
N THR A 88 3.87 -10.95 -12.12
CA THR A 88 3.73 -12.37 -12.48
C THR A 88 4.58 -13.30 -11.62
N SER A 89 5.61 -12.80 -10.93
CA SER A 89 6.55 -13.62 -10.17
C SER A 89 6.80 -13.10 -8.77
N VAL A 90 7.09 -14.04 -7.87
CA VAL A 90 7.66 -13.78 -6.54
C VAL A 90 8.94 -14.59 -6.42
N HIS A 91 10.00 -13.92 -6.02
CA HIS A 91 11.31 -14.47 -5.71
C HIS A 91 11.52 -14.34 -4.21
N VAL A 92 11.81 -15.44 -3.52
CA VAL A 92 12.10 -15.43 -2.07
C VAL A 92 13.47 -16.00 -1.79
N ARG A 93 14.19 -15.40 -0.85
CA ARG A 93 15.45 -15.92 -0.32
C ARG A 93 15.31 -16.03 1.19
N PRO A 94 14.96 -17.21 1.72
CA PRO A 94 14.87 -17.44 3.15
C PRO A 94 16.19 -17.12 3.86
N MET A 95 16.12 -16.52 5.05
CA MET A 95 17.27 -16.18 5.86
C MET A 95 16.95 -16.37 7.34
N THR A 96 17.87 -16.98 8.08
CA THR A 96 17.77 -17.09 9.54
C THR A 96 18.06 -15.75 10.21
N ASP A 97 19.05 -15.03 9.71
CA ASP A 97 19.45 -13.71 10.21
C ASP A 97 19.09 -12.63 9.17
N THR A 98 17.82 -12.24 9.19
CA THR A 98 17.28 -11.31 8.19
C THR A 98 17.59 -9.86 8.57
N PRO A 99 18.17 -9.04 7.67
CA PRO A 99 18.48 -7.64 7.97
C PRO A 99 17.21 -6.81 8.18
N ALA A 100 17.31 -5.67 8.88
CA ALA A 100 16.18 -4.76 9.05
C ALA A 100 15.70 -4.14 7.72
N HIS A 101 16.61 -3.95 6.77
CA HIS A 101 16.33 -3.40 5.44
C HIS A 101 17.01 -4.22 4.34
N ALA A 102 16.40 -4.25 3.17
CA ALA A 102 16.95 -4.96 2.02
C ALA A 102 18.27 -4.30 1.56
N PRO A 103 19.30 -5.10 1.22
CA PRO A 103 20.56 -4.56 0.69
C PRO A 103 20.34 -3.89 -0.67
N ALA A 104 21.03 -2.79 -0.98
CA ALA A 104 20.81 -2.06 -2.24
C ALA A 104 21.09 -2.85 -3.54
N SER A 105 21.77 -3.99 -3.44
CA SER A 105 21.92 -4.93 -4.54
C SER A 105 21.49 -6.32 -4.06
N PRO A 106 20.52 -6.97 -4.73
CA PRO A 106 20.09 -8.31 -4.37
C PRO A 106 21.26 -9.31 -4.39
N PRO A 107 21.30 -10.27 -3.45
CA PRO A 107 22.23 -11.39 -3.52
C PRO A 107 22.10 -12.14 -4.85
N ARG A 108 23.20 -12.71 -5.34
CA ARG A 108 23.24 -13.41 -6.64
C ARG A 108 22.61 -14.81 -6.64
N SER A 109 22.39 -15.41 -5.48
CA SER A 109 21.96 -16.80 -5.35
C SER A 109 21.14 -17.05 -4.08
N GLY A 110 20.54 -18.24 -3.98
CA GLY A 110 19.67 -18.66 -2.88
C GLY A 110 18.23 -18.19 -3.03
N TRP A 111 17.83 -17.80 -4.24
CA TRP A 111 16.46 -17.40 -4.57
C TRP A 111 15.64 -18.61 -5.02
N TYR A 112 14.40 -18.64 -4.57
CA TYR A 112 13.36 -19.57 -5.01
C TYR A 112 12.29 -18.78 -5.73
N ASP A 113 11.92 -19.28 -6.91
CA ASP A 113 10.98 -18.63 -7.79
C ASP A 113 9.63 -19.32 -7.72
N ARG A 114 8.58 -18.51 -7.70
CA ARG A 114 7.22 -19.00 -7.90
C ARG A 114 6.37 -17.95 -8.62
N PRO A 115 5.28 -18.36 -9.27
CA PRO A 115 4.28 -17.42 -9.76
C PRO A 115 3.71 -16.58 -8.63
N LEU A 116 3.37 -15.33 -8.95
CA LEU A 116 2.49 -14.52 -8.10
C LEU A 116 1.05 -15.01 -8.27
N LEU A 117 0.42 -15.39 -7.17
CA LEU A 117 -0.96 -15.88 -7.15
C LEU A 117 -1.93 -14.71 -7.03
N SER A 118 -2.85 -14.60 -7.99
CA SER A 118 -3.87 -13.54 -8.00
C SER A 118 -5.03 -13.78 -7.03
N SER A 119 -5.09 -14.95 -6.40
CA SER A 119 -6.08 -15.33 -5.40
C SER A 119 -5.52 -16.37 -4.42
N GLY A 120 -6.18 -16.55 -3.27
CA GLY A 120 -5.81 -17.57 -2.27
C GLY A 120 -4.57 -17.26 -1.42
N SER A 121 -3.77 -16.25 -1.76
CA SER A 121 -2.65 -15.75 -0.95
C SER A 121 -2.86 -14.28 -0.56
N ALA A 122 -2.97 -14.02 0.75
CA ALA A 122 -3.10 -12.67 1.27
C ALA A 122 -1.85 -11.82 0.95
N LEU A 123 -0.67 -12.43 1.08
CA LEU A 123 0.60 -11.79 0.76
C LEU A 123 0.63 -11.40 -0.71
N ASP A 124 0.40 -12.33 -1.63
CA ASP A 124 0.50 -12.08 -3.08
C ASP A 124 -0.53 -11.04 -3.54
N THR A 125 -1.75 -11.11 -2.99
CA THR A 125 -2.78 -10.10 -3.23
C THR A 125 -2.28 -8.72 -2.79
N SER A 126 -1.63 -8.64 -1.63
CA SER A 126 -1.05 -7.39 -1.11
C SER A 126 0.10 -6.89 -1.98
N LEU A 127 1.00 -7.76 -2.42
CA LEU A 127 2.12 -7.42 -3.31
C LEU A 127 1.61 -6.89 -4.66
N SER A 128 0.58 -7.53 -5.22
CA SER A 128 -0.08 -7.09 -6.46
C SER A 128 -0.76 -5.73 -6.30
N ILE A 129 -1.51 -5.53 -5.20
CA ILE A 129 -2.11 -4.23 -4.88
C ILE A 129 -1.02 -3.16 -4.77
N ALA A 130 0.09 -3.43 -4.08
CA ALA A 130 1.20 -2.48 -3.94
C ALA A 130 1.75 -2.03 -5.30
N LEU A 131 1.90 -2.93 -6.28
CA LEU A 131 2.30 -2.59 -7.65
C LEU A 131 1.24 -1.76 -8.40
N GLY A 132 -0.04 -1.98 -8.09
CA GLY A 132 -1.19 -1.27 -8.66
C GLY A 132 -1.42 0.14 -8.10
N LEU A 133 -0.73 0.51 -7.01
CA LEU A 133 -0.82 1.85 -6.41
C LEU A 133 -0.03 2.93 -7.17
N GLY A 134 0.61 2.59 -8.30
CA GLY A 134 1.22 3.55 -9.23
C GLY A 134 0.56 3.49 -10.60
N GLY A 135 -0.24 4.48 -10.96
CA GLY A 135 -0.87 4.61 -12.28
C GLY A 135 -0.05 5.53 -13.18
N ASP A 136 0.10 5.21 -14.46
CA ASP A 136 0.82 6.05 -15.42
C ASP A 136 0.03 7.29 -15.88
N ARG A 137 -1.22 7.40 -15.45
CA ARG A 137 -2.12 8.53 -15.65
C ARG A 137 -2.97 8.78 -14.40
N PRO A 138 -3.44 10.02 -14.18
CA PRO A 138 -4.48 10.29 -13.20
C PRO A 138 -5.76 9.52 -13.49
N ASP A 139 -6.50 9.21 -12.42
CA ASP A 139 -7.87 8.72 -12.54
C ASP A 139 -8.82 9.85 -12.98
N ASN A 140 -9.99 9.51 -13.52
CA ASN A 140 -11.00 10.51 -13.83
C ASN A 140 -11.70 10.95 -12.53
N ALA A 141 -11.43 12.18 -12.09
CA ALA A 141 -11.95 12.75 -10.85
C ALA A 141 -13.49 12.76 -10.79
N GLU A 142 -14.17 12.95 -11.92
CA GLU A 142 -15.65 12.96 -11.97
C GLU A 142 -16.26 11.58 -11.69
N LEU A 143 -15.55 10.51 -12.06
CA LEU A 143 -16.02 9.14 -11.87
C LEU A 143 -15.79 8.63 -10.44
N LEU A 144 -14.88 9.24 -9.67
CA LEU A 144 -14.56 8.74 -8.33
C LEU A 144 -15.79 8.79 -7.38
N PRO A 145 -16.49 9.94 -7.21
CA PRO A 145 -17.68 9.98 -6.37
C PRO A 145 -18.81 9.12 -6.95
N GLN A 146 -18.96 9.07 -8.27
CA GLN A 146 -19.97 8.25 -8.96
C GLN A 146 -19.79 6.75 -8.65
N ASN A 147 -18.54 6.32 -8.47
CA ASN A 147 -18.18 4.94 -8.16
C ASN A 147 -18.05 4.68 -6.64
N GLY A 148 -18.53 5.59 -5.79
CA GLY A 148 -18.64 5.40 -4.35
C GLY A 148 -17.42 5.85 -3.52
N ALA A 149 -16.49 6.59 -4.11
CA ALA A 149 -15.45 7.25 -3.33
C ALA A 149 -16.04 8.36 -2.46
N ALA A 150 -15.65 8.40 -1.19
CA ALA A 150 -16.18 9.30 -0.17
C ALA A 150 -15.04 9.82 0.70
N TRP A 151 -15.18 11.03 1.22
CA TRP A 151 -14.34 11.50 2.32
C TRP A 151 -14.84 10.86 3.61
N TRP A 152 -13.91 10.45 4.48
CA TRP A 152 -14.22 9.78 5.73
C TRP A 152 -13.86 10.62 6.94
N ALA A 153 -12.59 11.02 7.04
CA ALA A 153 -12.06 11.72 8.21
C ALA A 153 -10.82 12.53 7.85
N ARG A 154 -10.34 13.31 8.81
CA ARG A 154 -9.00 13.89 8.80
C ARG A 154 -8.22 13.30 9.96
N GLU A 155 -7.03 12.80 9.68
CA GLU A 155 -6.19 12.09 10.64
C GLU A 155 -4.74 12.60 10.57
N GLN A 156 -3.91 12.19 11.54
CA GLN A 156 -2.47 12.38 11.47
C GLN A 156 -1.76 11.06 11.17
N VAL A 157 -0.82 11.08 10.23
CA VAL A 157 0.11 9.98 9.95
C VAL A 157 1.53 10.55 10.07
N ASP A 158 2.32 10.03 11.00
CA ASP A 158 3.68 10.49 11.28
C ASP A 158 3.78 12.01 11.46
N GLY A 159 2.84 12.60 12.21
CA GLY A 159 2.75 14.05 12.48
C GLY A 159 2.22 14.89 11.31
N ARG A 160 1.80 14.28 10.20
CA ARG A 160 1.25 14.97 9.02
C ARG A 160 -0.26 14.85 8.98
N TRP A 161 -0.95 15.97 8.82
CA TRP A 161 -2.39 15.97 8.56
C TRP A 161 -2.70 15.43 7.17
N VAL A 162 -3.61 14.48 7.11
CA VAL A 162 -4.05 13.80 5.90
C VAL A 162 -5.56 13.65 5.89
N ASP A 163 -6.15 13.67 4.71
CA ASP A 163 -7.55 13.30 4.53
C ASP A 163 -7.64 11.78 4.29
N VAL A 164 -8.59 11.15 4.95
CA VAL A 164 -8.93 9.74 4.77
C VAL A 164 -10.08 9.66 3.78
N MET A 165 -9.85 9.00 2.65
CA MET A 165 -10.85 8.85 1.59
C MET A 165 -11.01 7.38 1.22
N THR A 166 -12.23 6.94 0.92
CA THR A 166 -12.49 5.60 0.39
C THR A 166 -12.21 5.55 -1.10
N GLY A 167 -11.69 4.42 -1.56
CA GLY A 167 -11.57 4.14 -2.99
C GLY A 167 -12.91 3.88 -3.66
N PRO A 168 -12.99 4.12 -4.98
CA PRO A 168 -14.14 3.71 -5.77
C PRO A 168 -14.27 2.19 -5.77
N SER A 169 -15.43 1.68 -6.19
CA SER A 169 -15.58 0.26 -6.51
C SER A 169 -14.57 -0.15 -7.58
N SER A 170 -14.02 -1.36 -7.46
CA SER A 170 -13.19 -1.97 -8.50
C SER A 170 -13.98 -2.06 -9.81
N PRO A 171 -13.37 -1.80 -10.98
CA PRO A 171 -14.06 -1.80 -12.27
C PRO A 171 -14.84 -3.10 -12.56
N ASP A 172 -14.29 -4.24 -12.13
CA ASP A 172 -14.86 -5.57 -12.39
C ASP A 172 -15.82 -6.04 -11.29
N ARG A 173 -16.00 -5.27 -10.20
CA ARG A 173 -16.83 -5.65 -9.05
C ARG A 173 -17.52 -4.45 -8.40
N SER A 174 -18.80 -4.27 -8.71
CA SER A 174 -19.70 -3.37 -8.01
C SER A 174 -19.81 -3.72 -6.51
N GLY A 175 -20.02 -2.71 -5.66
CA GLY A 175 -20.21 -2.90 -4.21
C GLY A 175 -18.92 -3.11 -3.42
N THR A 176 -17.76 -2.84 -4.04
CA THR A 176 -16.44 -2.88 -3.37
C THR A 176 -15.96 -1.51 -2.92
N ALA A 177 -16.74 -0.45 -3.13
CA ALA A 177 -16.48 0.87 -2.59
C ALA A 177 -16.26 0.80 -1.06
N GLY A 178 -15.22 1.48 -0.57
CA GLY A 178 -14.86 1.43 0.84
C GLY A 178 -13.99 0.24 1.27
N ASN A 179 -13.75 -0.75 0.40
CA ASN A 179 -12.79 -1.83 0.67
C ASN A 179 -11.35 -1.32 0.74
N VAL A 180 -11.08 -0.17 0.12
CA VAL A 180 -9.80 0.53 0.20
C VAL A 180 -10.03 1.88 0.85
N ARG A 181 -9.14 2.26 1.77
CA ARG A 181 -9.02 3.61 2.31
C ARG A 181 -7.62 4.13 2.05
N TYR A 182 -7.55 5.41 1.69
CA TYR A 182 -6.33 6.13 1.39
C TYR A 182 -6.17 7.29 2.37
N TRP A 183 -4.97 7.46 2.91
CA TRP A 183 -4.57 8.62 3.68
C TRP A 183 -3.74 9.51 2.77
N ILE A 184 -4.30 10.65 2.38
CA ILE A 184 -3.80 11.49 1.31
C ILE A 184 -3.48 12.88 1.87
N GLY A 185 -2.27 13.37 1.60
CA GLY A 185 -1.88 14.74 1.93
C GLY A 185 -2.64 15.78 1.12
N SER A 186 -2.55 17.03 1.53
CA SER A 186 -3.17 18.16 0.82
C SER A 186 -2.68 18.33 -0.62
N ASP A 187 -1.52 17.75 -0.95
CA ASP A 187 -0.97 17.76 -2.30
C ASP A 187 -1.42 16.55 -3.14
N GLY A 188 -2.07 15.54 -2.56
CA GLY A 188 -2.41 14.29 -3.24
C GLY A 188 -1.39 13.17 -3.01
N THR A 189 -0.33 13.40 -2.22
CA THR A 189 0.64 12.36 -1.86
C THR A 189 0.00 11.32 -0.94
N MET A 190 0.15 10.04 -1.28
CA MET A 190 -0.38 8.92 -0.50
C MET A 190 0.56 8.58 0.67
N TYR A 191 0.07 8.48 1.89
CA TYR A 191 0.91 8.11 3.05
C TYR A 191 0.58 6.73 3.60
N ARG A 192 -0.70 6.33 3.52
CA ARG A 192 -1.17 5.02 3.94
C ARG A 192 -2.28 4.50 3.04
N VAL A 193 -2.32 3.19 2.86
CA VAL A 193 -3.45 2.45 2.29
C VAL A 193 -3.87 1.37 3.26
N ARG A 194 -5.17 1.25 3.47
CA ARG A 194 -5.78 0.12 4.17
C ARG A 194 -6.71 -0.59 3.21
N VAL A 195 -6.52 -1.89 3.00
CA VAL A 195 -7.29 -2.68 2.04
C VAL A 195 -7.80 -3.97 2.67
N SER A 196 -9.10 -4.22 2.52
CA SER A 196 -9.70 -5.51 2.84
C SER A 196 -9.30 -6.54 1.78
N VAL A 197 -8.63 -7.61 2.21
CA VAL A 197 -8.26 -8.74 1.36
C VAL A 197 -9.10 -9.93 1.79
N GLY A 198 -9.85 -10.54 0.88
CA GLY A 198 -10.89 -11.52 1.21
C GLY A 198 -10.42 -12.77 1.96
N SER A 199 -9.12 -13.08 1.90
CA SER A 199 -8.50 -14.18 2.65
C SER A 199 -8.11 -13.80 4.09
N GLN A 200 -8.36 -12.56 4.54
CA GLN A 200 -8.02 -12.09 5.88
C GLN A 200 -9.21 -11.40 6.56
N PRO A 201 -9.43 -11.65 7.86
CA PRO A 201 -10.46 -10.95 8.64
C PRO A 201 -10.07 -9.50 8.91
N GLU A 202 -8.78 -9.25 9.05
CA GLU A 202 -8.21 -7.92 9.26
C GLU A 202 -7.67 -7.35 7.94
N PRO A 203 -7.74 -6.03 7.76
CA PRO A 203 -7.23 -5.36 6.58
C PRO A 203 -5.71 -5.43 6.50
N VAL A 204 -5.19 -5.45 5.28
CA VAL A 204 -3.77 -5.18 5.01
C VAL A 204 -3.54 -3.67 5.10
N VAL A 205 -2.41 -3.28 5.69
CA VAL A 205 -1.98 -1.89 5.77
C VAL A 205 -0.69 -1.71 4.99
N MET A 206 -0.59 -0.65 4.18
CA MET A 206 0.61 -0.26 3.46
C MET A 206 0.96 1.18 3.83
N ASP A 207 2.09 1.37 4.50
CA ASP A 207 2.63 2.67 4.88
C ASP A 207 3.77 3.06 3.95
N PHE A 208 3.78 4.32 3.51
CA PHE A 208 4.78 4.81 2.56
C PHE A 208 5.79 5.74 3.22
N ASP A 209 7.03 5.69 2.73
CA ASP A 209 8.14 6.56 3.13
C ASP A 209 8.45 6.51 4.64
N THR A 210 8.15 5.37 5.28
CA THR A 210 8.56 5.02 6.66
C THR A 210 10.08 4.83 6.81
N HIS A 211 10.76 4.69 5.67
CA HIS A 211 12.20 4.51 5.56
C HIS A 211 12.69 5.06 4.21
N LYS A 212 14.01 5.03 3.97
CA LYS A 212 14.59 5.52 2.71
C LYS A 212 14.28 4.56 1.56
N TYR A 213 13.83 5.11 0.44
CA TYR A 213 13.69 4.38 -0.81
C TYR A 213 15.04 3.82 -1.27
N VAL A 214 15.04 2.56 -1.69
CA VAL A 214 16.17 1.86 -2.30
C VAL A 214 15.77 1.46 -3.71
N PRO A 215 16.54 1.85 -4.76
CA PRO A 215 16.22 1.47 -6.13
C PRO A 215 16.09 -0.05 -6.29
N VAL A 216 14.96 -0.47 -6.83
CA VAL A 216 14.69 -1.90 -7.08
C VAL A 216 15.55 -2.36 -8.26
N LYS A 217 16.53 -3.22 -7.98
CA LYS A 217 17.32 -3.92 -8.99
C LYS A 217 16.78 -5.34 -9.16
N PRO A 218 16.73 -5.88 -10.38
CA PRO A 218 16.32 -7.27 -10.57
C PRO A 218 17.27 -8.24 -9.86
N VAL A 219 16.72 -9.31 -9.28
CA VAL A 219 17.50 -10.49 -8.90
C VAL A 219 18.31 -10.97 -10.12
N PRO A 220 19.63 -11.20 -9.96
CA PRO A 220 20.45 -11.73 -11.03
C PRO A 220 19.94 -13.10 -11.52
N GLY A 221 19.84 -13.28 -12.84
CA GLY A 221 19.40 -14.53 -13.47
C GLY A 221 17.89 -14.62 -13.76
N THR A 222 17.08 -13.65 -13.34
CA THR A 222 15.63 -13.64 -13.55
C THR A 222 15.19 -12.62 -14.62
N ALA A 223 16.05 -12.33 -15.61
CA ALA A 223 15.68 -11.41 -16.68
C ALA A 223 14.42 -11.92 -17.39
N PRO A 224 13.42 -11.05 -17.64
CA PRO A 224 12.22 -11.46 -18.34
C PRO A 224 12.61 -12.00 -19.72
N THR A 225 12.12 -13.18 -20.07
CA THR A 225 12.09 -13.64 -21.45
C THR A 225 11.33 -12.60 -22.25
N ARG A 226 12.02 -11.98 -23.21
CA ARG A 226 11.48 -10.94 -24.08
C ARG A 226 10.44 -11.50 -25.04
#